data_AF-A0A662GP64-F1
#
_entry.id   AF-A0A662GP64-F1
#
_cell.length_a   1.000
_cell.length_b   1.000
_cell.length_c   1.000
_cell.angle_alpha   90.00
_cell.angle_beta   90.00
_cell.angle_gamma   90.00
#
_symmetry.space_group_name_H-M   'P 1'
#
loop_
_entity.id
_entity.type
_entity.pdbx_description
1 polymer ?
#
loop_
_entity_poly.entity_id
_entity_poly.type
_entity_poly.pdbx_seq_one_letter_code
_entity_poly.pdbx_strand_id
1 'polypeptide(L)' 'MEVPERIRRALRDFASKLRAALPDAEAYLFGSYARGDWLHDSDLDIVVVSRAFEG' A
#
# COMPACT_ATOMS: atom_id res chain seq x y z
N MET A 1 3.97 -16.17 7.58
CA MET A 1 4.66 -16.23 6.27
C MET A 1 5.38 -14.92 6.05
N GLU A 2 6.58 -14.94 5.46
CA GLU A 2 7.29 -13.69 5.16
C GLU A 2 6.76 -13.06 3.87
N VAL A 3 6.48 -11.76 3.88
CA VAL A 3 6.01 -11.03 2.69
C VAL A 3 7.04 -11.15 1.56
N PRO A 4 6.66 -11.60 0.35
CA PRO A 4 7.59 -11.81 -0.75
C PRO A 4 8.31 -10.51 -1.13
N GLU A 5 9.59 -10.59 -1.48
CA GLU A 5 10.37 -9.39 -1.81
C GLU A 5 9.80 -8.60 -2.99
N ARG A 6 9.16 -9.27 -3.96
CA ARG A 6 8.44 -8.61 -5.06
C ARG A 6 7.34 -7.66 -4.57
N ILE A 7 6.62 -8.06 -3.51
CA ILE A 7 5.54 -7.29 -2.91
C ILE A 7 6.12 -6.11 -2.13
N ARG A 8 7.19 -6.34 -1.35
CA ARG A 8 7.90 -5.27 -0.65
C ARG A 8 8.42 -4.20 -1.63
N ARG A 9 8.95 -4.62 -2.77
CA ARG A 9 9.39 -3.71 -3.84
C ARG A 9 8.21 -2.93 -4.43
N ALA A 10 7.11 -3.60 -4.77
CA ALA A 10 5.91 -2.95 -5.29
C ALA A 10 5.35 -1.89 -4.32
N LEU A 11 5.30 -2.19 -3.02
CA LEU A 11 4.85 -1.25 -1.99
C LEU A 11 5.79 -0.04 -1.86
N ARG A 12 7.12 -0.23 -1.93
CA ARG A 12 8.09 0.87 -1.92
C ARG A 12 7.96 1.76 -3.17
N ASP A 13 7.84 1.15 -4.34
CA ASP A 13 7.67 1.88 -5.60
C ASP A 13 6.35 2.67 -5.61
N PHE A 14 5.27 2.06 -5.10
CA PHE A 14 3.99 2.71 -4.92
C PHE A 14 4.10 3.92 -3.97
N ALA A 15 4.67 3.73 -2.78
CA ALA A 15 4.81 4.80 -1.79
C ALA A 15 5.66 5.98 -2.31
N SER A 16 6.72 5.68 -3.07
CA SER A 16 7.56 6.70 -3.71
C SER A 16 6.77 7.55 -4.71
N LYS A 17 6.04 6.89 -5.61
CA LYS A 17 5.19 7.56 -6.61
C LYS A 17 4.05 8.34 -5.96
N LEU A 18 3.42 7.77 -4.93
CA LEU A 18 2.35 8.43 -4.20
C LEU A 18 2.85 9.72 -3.55
N ARG A 19 3.99 9.69 -2.86
CA ARG A 19 4.56 10.89 -2.22
C ARG A 19 4.95 11.98 -3.23
N ALA A 20 5.39 11.59 -4.43
CA ALA A 20 5.68 12.54 -5.50
C ALA A 20 4.41 13.19 -6.08
N ALA A 21 3.32 12.43 -6.18
CA ALA A 21 2.05 12.90 -6.74
C ALA A 21 1.19 13.67 -5.72
N LEU A 22 1.15 13.20 -4.47
CA LEU A 22 0.36 13.74 -3.36
C LEU A 22 1.27 13.85 -2.12
N PRO A 23 1.96 15.00 -1.94
CA PRO A 23 2.94 15.17 -0.86
C PRO A 23 2.38 15.05 0.56
N ASP A 24 1.07 15.26 0.74
CA ASP A 24 0.35 15.15 2.00
C ASP A 24 -0.33 13.80 2.19
N ALA A 25 -0.16 12.85 1.25
CA ALA A 25 -0.84 11.57 1.32
C ALA A 25 -0.27 10.66 2.42
N GLU A 26 -1.18 10.03 3.14
CA GLU A 26 -0.93 8.91 4.03
C GLU A 26 -1.48 7.63 3.40
N ALA A 27 -0.71 6.54 3.45
CA ALA A 27 -1.10 5.25 2.90
C ALA A 27 -1.10 4.16 3.98
N TYR A 28 -2.19 3.41 4.05
CA TYR A 28 -2.42 2.36 5.04
C TYR A 28 -2.67 1.03 4.33
N LEU A 29 -1.77 0.07 4.56
CA LEU A 29 -1.99 -1.31 4.12
C LEU A 29 -3.01 -1.96 5.06
N PHE A 30 -4.06 -2.55 4.49
CA PHE A 30 -5.04 -3.33 5.22
C PHE A 30 -5.21 -4.72 4.56
N GLY A 31 -6.26 -5.43 4.94
CA GLY A 31 -6.54 -6.74 4.35
C GLY A 31 -5.55 -7.82 4.78
N SER A 32 -5.43 -8.87 3.96
CA SER A 32 -4.73 -10.09 4.35
C SER A 32 -3.22 -9.92 4.48
N TYR A 33 -2.61 -9.03 3.68
CA TYR A 33 -1.19 -8.71 3.81
C TYR A 33 -0.87 -7.96 5.10
N ALA A 34 -1.78 -7.12 5.61
CA ALA A 34 -1.61 -6.47 6.89
C ALA A 34 -1.76 -7.45 8.07
N ARG A 35 -2.67 -8.41 7.98
CA ARG A 35 -2.89 -9.43 9.02
C ARG A 35 -1.87 -10.57 8.99
N GLY A 36 -1.18 -10.77 7.87
CA GLY A 36 -0.21 -11.84 7.69
C GLY A 36 -0.83 -13.20 7.31
N ASP A 37 -2.11 -13.21 6.94
CA ASP A 37 -2.89 -14.38 6.51
C ASP A 37 -3.13 -14.42 4.99
N TRP A 38 -2.31 -13.70 4.21
CA TRP A 38 -2.38 -13.64 2.76
C TRP A 38 -2.05 -14.99 2.09
N LEU A 39 -2.75 -15.28 1.00
CA LEU A 39 -2.54 -16.41 0.10
C LEU A 39 -1.80 -15.96 -1.17
N HIS A 40 -1.32 -16.90 -1.97
CA HIS A 40 -0.45 -16.60 -3.12
C HIS A 40 -1.08 -15.63 -4.15
N ASP A 41 -2.41 -15.66 -4.24
CA ASP A 41 -3.30 -14.93 -5.14
C ASP A 41 -4.00 -13.75 -4.45
N SER A 42 -3.66 -13.46 -3.18
CA SER A 42 -4.21 -12.30 -2.49
C SER A 42 -3.74 -11.01 -3.15
N ASP A 43 -4.68 -10.07 -3.28
CA ASP A 43 -4.43 -8.70 -3.71
C ASP A 43 -3.80 -7.84 -2.59
N LEU A 44 -3.36 -6.64 -2.95
CA LEU A 44 -2.87 -5.63 -2.01
C LEU A 44 -3.93 -4.55 -1.78
N ASP A 45 -4.45 -4.51 -0.56
CA ASP A 45 -5.47 -3.55 -0.15
C ASP A 45 -4.82 -2.33 0.52
N ILE A 46 -4.93 -1.14 -0.11
CA ILE A 46 -4.32 0.11 0.39
C ILE A 46 -5.36 1.23 0.46
N VAL A 47 -5.52 1.85 1.62
CA VAL A 47 -6.25 3.12 1.76
C VAL A 47 -5.27 4.27 1.61
N VAL A 48 -5.63 5.27 0.79
CA VAL A 48 -4.89 6.52 0.68
C VAL A 48 -5.76 7.67 1.17
N VAL A 49 -5.23 8.46 2.11
CA VAL A 49 -5.87 9.65 2.65
C VAL A 49 -5.03 10.86 2.24
N SER A 50 -5.64 11.87 1.63
CA SER A 50 -5.00 13.13 1.24
C SER A 50 -6.06 14.22 1.17
N ARG A 51 -5.68 15.48 1.43
CA ARG A 51 -6.54 16.64 1.23
C ARG A 51 -6.92 16.84 -0.23
N ALA A 52 -6.18 16.25 -1.17
CA ALA A 52 -6.53 16.27 -2.59
C ALA A 52 -7.88 15.58 -2.90
N PHE A 53 -8.38 14.74 -1.99
CA PHE A 53 -9.68 14.07 -2.10
C PHE A 53 -10.79 14.75 -1.28
N GLU A 54 -10.50 15.89 -0.64
CA GLU A 54 -11.49 16.65 0.13
C GLU A 54 -12.53 17.30 -0.80
N GLY A 55 -13.81 17.16 -0.48
CA GLY A 55 -14.96 17.66 -1.23
C GLY A 55 -16.26 17.55 -0.48
#